data_AF-A0A4Y2NL14-F1
#
_entry.id   AF-A0A4Y2NL14-F1
#
_cell.length_a   1.000
_cell.length_b   1.000
_cell.length_c   1.000
_cell.angle_alpha   90.00
_cell.angle_beta   90.00
_cell.angle_gamma   90.00
#
_symmetry.space_group_name_H-M   'P 1'
#
loop_
_entity.id
_entity.type
_entity.pdbx_description
1 polymer ?
#
loop_
_entity_poly.entity_id
_entity_poly.type
_entity_poly.pdbx_seq_one_letter_code
_entity_poly.pdbx_strand_id
1 'polypeptide(L)'
;MGKYPDASYYSPSTMSSAERERFLSWQNEKKFETFDFQTEMLAYCRSDVDILRRCCMEFRTQFLDVTGVDPFSYVTIASACMAAYRSKHIQEKTIAMVPVNGYLNKRSYSRDCIRWLKYVSSKEGIHIRHSLNGFGEQVIDGKPVDGFCVETNTIYQYQILIIL
;
A
#
# COMPACT_ATOMS: atom_id res chain seq x y z
N MET A 1 -33.13 9.04 14.03
CA MET A 1 -33.63 9.03 15.42
C MET A 1 -34.55 7.84 15.62
N GLY A 2 -34.19 6.91 16.50
CA GLY A 2 -34.94 5.69 16.79
C GLY A 2 -34.70 5.20 18.22
N LYS A 3 -35.22 4.02 18.55
CA LYS A 3 -34.90 3.35 19.81
C LYS A 3 -33.49 2.74 19.72
N TYR A 4 -32.87 2.53 20.88
CA TYR A 4 -31.64 1.74 20.95
C TYR A 4 -31.86 0.32 20.39
N PRO A 5 -30.84 -0.29 19.75
CA PRO A 5 -30.89 -1.67 19.31
C PRO A 5 -31.21 -2.65 20.45
N ASP A 6 -31.85 -3.77 20.11
CA ASP A 6 -32.14 -4.83 21.06
C ASP A 6 -30.86 -5.44 21.65
N ALA A 7 -30.95 -5.97 22.87
CA ALA A 7 -29.82 -6.58 23.58
C ALA A 7 -29.12 -7.66 22.76
N SER A 8 -29.87 -8.43 21.96
CA SER A 8 -29.34 -9.49 21.12
C SER A 8 -28.28 -9.01 20.11
N TYR A 9 -28.32 -7.75 19.67
CA TYR A 9 -27.33 -7.17 18.76
C TYR A 9 -25.97 -6.88 19.41
N TYR A 10 -25.88 -6.97 20.74
CA TYR A 10 -24.65 -6.73 21.50
C TYR A 10 -23.99 -8.03 21.98
N SER A 11 -24.48 -9.19 21.56
CA SER A 11 -23.95 -10.51 21.94
C SER A 11 -23.75 -10.70 23.46
N PRO A 12 -24.74 -10.40 24.32
CA PRO A 12 -24.61 -10.55 25.77
C PRO A 12 -24.36 -12.00 26.22
N SER A 13 -24.62 -12.98 25.37
CA SER A 13 -24.32 -14.39 25.62
C SER A 13 -22.83 -14.71 25.59
N THR A 14 -22.00 -13.90 24.93
CA THR A 14 -20.53 -14.08 24.87
C THR A 14 -19.79 -13.32 25.97
N MET A 15 -20.50 -12.45 26.70
CA MET A 15 -19.95 -11.69 27.83
C MET A 15 -19.80 -12.57 29.07
N SER A 16 -18.82 -12.26 29.91
CA SER A 16 -18.78 -12.84 31.26
C SER A 16 -20.01 -12.40 32.07
N SER A 17 -20.33 -13.14 33.15
CA SER A 17 -21.49 -12.81 33.99
C SER A 17 -21.46 -11.36 34.50
N ALA A 18 -20.29 -10.88 34.93
CA ALA A 18 -20.13 -9.52 35.44
C ALA A 18 -20.27 -8.44 34.36
N GLU A 19 -19.73 -8.68 33.16
CA GLU A 19 -19.87 -7.76 32.02
C GLU A 19 -21.31 -7.69 31.53
N ARG A 20 -21.98 -8.84 31.45
CA ARG A 20 -23.37 -8.94 31.05
C ARG A 20 -24.28 -8.16 32.00
N GLU A 21 -24.06 -8.27 33.31
CA GLU A 21 -24.85 -7.56 34.32
C GLU A 21 -24.68 -6.03 34.22
N ARG A 22 -23.43 -5.57 34.01
CA ARG A 22 -23.15 -4.15 33.73
C ARG A 22 -23.82 -3.67 32.44
N PHE A 23 -23.74 -4.45 31.37
CA PHE A 23 -24.37 -4.14 30.09
C PHE A 23 -25.90 -4.01 30.22
N LEU A 24 -26.55 -4.96 30.89
CA LEU A 24 -28.00 -4.93 31.08
C LEU A 24 -28.46 -3.73 31.92
N SER A 25 -27.64 -3.32 32.89
CA SER A 25 -27.90 -2.11 33.69
C SER A 25 -27.84 -0.86 32.82
N TRP A 26 -26.75 -0.70 32.06
CA TRP A 26 -26.57 0.40 31.10
C TRP A 26 -27.69 0.44 30.04
N GLN A 27 -28.08 -0.71 29.49
CA GLN A 27 -29.13 -0.76 28.47
C GLN A 27 -30.50 -0.39 29.04
N ASN A 28 -30.80 -0.78 30.28
CA ASN A 28 -32.02 -0.39 30.96
C ASN A 28 -32.12 1.11 31.20
N GLU A 29 -30.99 1.79 31.40
CA GLU A 29 -30.91 3.24 31.50
C GLU A 29 -31.10 3.89 30.12
N LYS A 30 -30.42 3.37 29.08
CA LYS A 30 -30.42 3.95 27.73
C LYS A 30 -31.67 3.68 26.90
N LYS A 31 -32.48 2.66 27.23
CA LYS A 31 -33.66 2.27 26.41
C LYS A 31 -34.72 3.36 26.23
N PHE A 32 -34.72 4.37 27.11
CA PHE A 32 -35.66 5.50 27.04
C PHE A 32 -35.09 6.71 26.28
N GLU A 33 -33.79 6.71 25.98
CA GLU A 33 -33.15 7.75 25.20
C GLU A 33 -33.37 7.54 23.69
N THR A 34 -33.23 8.62 22.93
CA THR A 34 -33.29 8.55 21.46
C THR A 34 -31.92 8.23 20.91
N PHE A 35 -31.85 7.17 20.11
CA PHE A 35 -30.66 6.75 19.42
C PHE A 35 -30.57 7.41 18.03
N ASP A 36 -29.49 8.15 17.80
CA ASP A 36 -29.15 8.69 16.48
C ASP A 36 -27.99 7.91 15.86
N PHE A 37 -28.32 6.93 15.02
CA PHE A 37 -27.33 6.07 14.39
C PHE A 37 -26.25 6.82 13.61
N GLN A 38 -26.59 7.92 12.92
CA GLN A 38 -25.60 8.65 12.11
C GLN A 38 -24.57 9.34 13.01
N THR A 39 -25.05 9.99 14.07
CA THR A 39 -24.19 10.66 15.06
C THR A 39 -23.29 9.67 15.79
N GLU A 40 -23.86 8.55 16.26
CA GLU A 40 -23.12 7.50 16.99
C GLU A 40 -22.09 6.80 16.10
N MET A 41 -22.46 6.47 14.85
CA MET A 41 -21.53 5.87 13.89
C MET A 41 -20.36 6.81 13.58
N LEU A 42 -20.64 8.09 13.35
CA LEU A 42 -19.60 9.09 13.09
C LEU A 42 -18.66 9.26 14.29
N ALA A 43 -19.21 9.31 15.50
CA ALA A 43 -18.44 9.39 16.73
C ALA A 43 -17.54 8.16 16.91
N TYR A 44 -18.10 6.96 16.69
CA TYR A 44 -17.35 5.70 16.73
C TYR A 44 -16.20 5.68 15.72
N CYS A 45 -16.47 5.94 14.44
CA CYS A 45 -15.43 5.91 13.41
C CYS A 45 -14.30 6.90 13.69
N ARG A 46 -14.61 8.11 14.19
CA ARG A 46 -13.60 9.09 14.58
C ARG A 46 -12.73 8.61 15.74
N SER A 47 -13.36 8.03 16.76
CA SER A 47 -12.66 7.48 17.93
C SER A 47 -11.75 6.32 17.52
N ASP A 48 -12.26 5.39 16.71
CA ASP A 48 -11.54 4.20 16.28
C ASP A 48 -10.30 4.56 15.44
N VAL A 49 -10.46 5.45 14.45
CA VAL A 49 -9.34 5.95 13.65
C VAL A 49 -8.31 6.69 14.50
N ASP A 50 -8.74 7.48 15.49
CA ASP A 50 -7.79 8.20 16.34
C ASP A 50 -7.04 7.26 17.29
N ILE A 51 -7.69 6.24 17.84
CA ILE A 51 -7.03 5.18 18.63
C ILE A 51 -6.00 4.45 17.76
N LEU A 52 -6.40 3.99 16.58
CA LEU A 52 -5.50 3.30 15.65
C LEU A 52 -4.31 4.19 15.27
N ARG A 53 -4.55 5.47 14.98
CA ARG A 53 -3.50 6.46 14.69
C ARG A 53 -2.50 6.57 15.85
N ARG A 54 -2.96 6.74 17.08
CA ARG A 54 -2.10 6.85 18.26
C ARG A 54 -1.28 5.57 18.47
N CYS A 55 -1.91 4.39 18.36
CA CYS A 55 -1.22 3.11 18.45
C CYS A 55 -0.17 2.94 17.36
N CYS A 56 -0.48 3.29 16.11
CA CYS A 56 0.48 3.23 15.00
C CYS A 56 1.66 4.17 15.19
N MET A 57 1.43 5.38 15.70
CA MET A 57 2.51 6.33 15.99
C MET A 57 3.45 5.80 17.08
N GLU A 58 2.89 5.25 18.17
CA GLU A 58 3.68 4.67 19.25
C GLU A 58 4.45 3.43 18.77
N PHE A 59 3.79 2.55 18.04
CA PHE A 59 4.42 1.39 17.41
C PHE A 59 5.57 1.80 16.47
N ARG A 60 5.39 2.84 15.64
CA ARG A 60 6.42 3.36 14.76
C ARG A 60 7.65 3.80 15.55
N THR A 61 7.45 4.60 16.60
CA THR A 61 8.51 5.12 17.45
C THR A 61 9.31 3.98 18.07
N GLN A 62 8.63 3.07 18.77
CA GLN A 62 9.30 1.94 19.43
C GLN A 62 10.05 1.03 18.43
N PHE A 63 9.45 0.75 17.28
CA PHE A 63 10.06 -0.11 16.28
C PHE A 63 11.30 0.54 15.65
N LEU A 64 11.24 1.85 15.35
CA LEU A 64 12.37 2.63 14.84
C LEU A 64 13.51 2.69 15.87
N ASP A 65 13.20 2.96 17.13
CA ASP A 65 14.20 3.06 18.20
C ASP A 65 14.95 1.74 18.38
N VAL A 66 14.23 0.61 18.35
CA VAL A 66 14.81 -0.72 18.55
C VAL A 66 15.54 -1.22 17.31
N THR A 67 15.04 -0.96 16.10
CA THR A 67 15.52 -1.63 14.87
C THR A 67 16.21 -0.71 13.87
N GLY A 68 16.04 0.60 13.99
CA GLY A 68 16.46 1.60 12.99
C GLY A 68 15.70 1.53 11.66
N VAL A 69 14.64 0.70 11.59
CA VAL A 69 13.84 0.48 10.38
C VAL A 69 12.45 1.07 10.59
N ASP A 70 11.93 1.82 9.63
CA ASP A 70 10.56 2.30 9.68
C ASP A 70 9.59 1.17 9.29
N PRO A 71 8.73 0.68 10.21
CA PRO A 71 7.84 -0.43 9.90
C PRO A 71 6.80 -0.06 8.82
N PHE A 72 6.47 1.22 8.64
CA PHE A 72 5.50 1.69 7.66
C PHE A 72 6.10 1.90 6.26
N SER A 73 7.41 1.70 6.09
CA SER A 73 8.02 1.58 4.74
C SER A 73 7.71 0.25 4.07
N TYR A 74 7.03 -0.67 4.78
CA TYR A 74 6.72 -2.00 4.31
C TYR A 74 5.22 -2.28 4.44
N VAL A 75 4.66 -3.00 3.46
CA VAL A 75 3.23 -3.32 3.41
C VAL A 75 2.80 -4.26 4.55
N THR A 76 3.71 -5.13 5.01
CA THR A 76 3.41 -6.11 6.07
C THR A 76 4.42 -6.06 7.21
N ILE A 77 3.96 -6.44 8.40
CA ILE A 77 4.83 -6.56 9.57
C ILE A 77 5.96 -7.58 9.35
N ALA A 78 5.69 -8.69 8.66
CA ALA A 78 6.69 -9.70 8.34
C ALA A 78 7.82 -9.13 7.48
N SER A 79 7.50 -8.30 6.48
CA SER A 79 8.52 -7.62 5.67
C SER A 79 9.34 -6.61 6.46
N ALA A 80 8.74 -5.87 7.39
CA ALA A 80 9.46 -4.95 8.27
C ALA A 80 10.40 -5.71 9.23
N CYS A 81 9.92 -6.79 9.86
CA CYS A 81 10.74 -7.65 10.72
C CYS A 81 11.90 -8.28 9.95
N MET A 82 11.68 -8.72 8.71
CA MET A 82 12.75 -9.24 7.87
C MET A 82 13.78 -8.16 7.54
N ALA A 83 13.36 -6.92 7.27
CA ALA A 83 14.28 -5.81 7.07
C ALA A 83 15.12 -5.49 8.32
N ALA A 84 14.49 -5.48 9.49
CA ALA A 84 15.18 -5.32 10.78
C ALA A 84 16.17 -6.47 11.05
N TYR A 85 15.80 -7.71 10.72
CA TYR A 85 16.69 -8.86 10.84
C TYR A 85 17.92 -8.72 9.93
N ARG A 86 17.70 -8.34 8.66
CA ARG A 86 18.79 -8.14 7.70
C ARG A 86 19.73 -7.00 8.09
N SER A 87 19.23 -5.93 8.71
CA SER A 87 20.05 -4.77 9.07
C SER A 87 20.93 -5.01 10.31
N LYS A 88 20.50 -5.86 11.26
CA LYS A 88 21.17 -6.00 12.56
C LYS A 88 21.71 -7.39 12.89
N HIS A 89 21.22 -8.45 12.26
CA HIS A 89 21.48 -9.82 12.70
C HIS A 89 22.11 -10.73 11.63
N ILE A 90 22.24 -10.27 10.38
CA ILE A 90 23.00 -11.02 9.37
C ILE A 90 24.49 -10.80 9.57
N GLN A 91 25.23 -11.91 9.74
CA GLN A 91 26.68 -11.89 9.77
C GLN A 91 27.25 -11.50 8.42
N GLU A 92 28.37 -10.77 8.45
CA GLU A 92 29.04 -10.34 7.23
C GLU A 92 29.41 -11.54 6.34
N LYS A 93 29.19 -11.39 5.04
CA LYS A 93 29.60 -12.36 4.00
C LYS A 93 28.93 -13.74 4.09
N THR A 94 27.87 -13.90 4.87
CA THR A 94 27.18 -15.20 5.03
C THR A 94 26.06 -15.39 4.01
N ILE A 95 25.37 -14.30 3.62
CA ILE A 95 24.25 -14.34 2.67
C ILE A 95 24.40 -13.18 1.69
N ALA A 96 24.30 -13.45 0.39
CA ALA A 96 24.30 -12.40 -0.63
C ALA A 96 22.99 -11.59 -0.54
N MET A 97 23.08 -10.30 -0.20
CA MET A 97 21.91 -9.42 -0.24
C MET A 97 21.67 -8.96 -1.68
N VAL A 98 20.58 -9.45 -2.27
CA VAL A 98 20.09 -8.95 -3.55
C VAL A 98 19.48 -7.56 -3.31
N PRO A 99 19.92 -6.50 -4.02
CA PRO A 99 19.27 -5.19 -3.95
C PRO A 99 17.79 -5.31 -4.34
N VAL A 100 16.92 -4.42 -3.86
CA VAL A 100 15.48 -4.43 -4.19
C VAL A 100 15.23 -4.39 -5.71
N ASN A 101 16.15 -3.78 -6.47
CA ASN A 101 16.10 -3.70 -7.94
C ASN A 101 16.93 -4.79 -8.65
N GLY A 102 17.38 -5.82 -7.93
CA GLY A 102 18.32 -6.81 -8.43
C GLY A 102 19.75 -6.28 -8.62
N TYR A 103 20.64 -7.14 -9.10
CA TYR A 103 22.03 -6.77 -9.43
C TYR A 103 22.17 -6.04 -10.77
N LEU A 104 21.11 -6.05 -11.57
CA LEU A 104 21.06 -5.41 -12.87
C LEU A 104 20.11 -4.23 -12.73
N ASN A 105 20.60 -3.00 -12.91
CA ASN A 105 19.77 -1.80 -13.08
C ASN A 105 18.99 -1.86 -14.42
N LYS A 106 18.24 -2.94 -14.66
CA LYS A 106 17.32 -3.04 -15.78
C LYS A 106 16.02 -2.41 -15.32
N ARG A 107 15.76 -1.19 -15.79
CA ARG A 107 14.44 -0.58 -15.67
C ARG A 107 13.38 -1.51 -16.23
N SER A 108 12.27 -1.60 -15.50
CA SER A 108 11.10 -2.34 -15.95
C SER A 108 10.43 -1.55 -17.08
N TYR A 109 10.26 -2.20 -18.23
CA TYR A 109 9.35 -1.74 -19.27
C TYR A 109 8.03 -2.51 -19.15
N SER A 110 6.91 -1.87 -19.48
CA SER A 110 5.64 -2.58 -19.57
C SER A 110 5.65 -3.50 -20.80
N ARG A 111 5.16 -4.75 -20.64
CA ARG A 111 4.97 -5.67 -21.78
C ARG A 111 4.04 -5.07 -22.83
N ASP A 112 3.05 -4.29 -22.40
CA ASP A 112 2.08 -3.66 -23.30
C ASP A 112 2.68 -2.45 -24.01
N CYS A 113 3.54 -1.68 -23.35
CA CYS A 113 4.34 -0.63 -23.98
C CYS A 113 5.17 -1.21 -25.15
N ILE A 114 5.90 -2.31 -24.90
CA ILE A 114 6.70 -2.96 -25.97
C ILE A 114 5.82 -3.46 -27.11
N ARG A 115 4.66 -4.06 -26.81
CA ARG A 115 3.73 -4.54 -27.85
C ARG A 115 3.23 -3.39 -28.70
N TRP A 116 2.86 -2.27 -28.08
CA TRP A 116 2.42 -1.07 -28.77
C TRP A 116 3.51 -0.50 -29.67
N LEU A 117 4.75 -0.36 -29.19
CA LEU A 117 5.87 0.11 -29.99
C LEU A 117 6.14 -0.79 -31.21
N LYS A 118 6.08 -2.12 -31.04
CA LYS A 118 6.20 -3.08 -32.15
C LYS A 118 5.07 -2.95 -33.16
N TYR A 119 3.84 -2.73 -32.69
CA TYR A 119 2.69 -2.49 -33.54
C TYR A 119 2.85 -1.22 -34.36
N VAL A 120 3.23 -0.10 -33.74
CA VAL A 120 3.46 1.18 -34.46
C VAL A 120 4.59 1.04 -35.47
N SER A 121 5.70 0.40 -35.08
CA SER A 121 6.83 0.12 -35.98
C SER A 121 6.40 -0.68 -37.21
N SER A 122 5.58 -1.73 -37.03
CA SER A 122 5.07 -2.54 -38.13
C SER A 122 4.04 -1.82 -39.00
N LYS A 123 3.17 -0.99 -38.40
CA LYS A 123 2.10 -0.28 -39.10
C LYS A 123 2.63 0.84 -39.97
N GLU A 124 3.54 1.64 -39.42
CA GLU A 124 4.08 2.83 -40.09
C GLU A 124 5.36 2.49 -40.89
N GLY A 125 5.85 1.25 -40.82
CA GLY A 125 7.06 0.81 -41.52
C GLY A 125 8.35 1.45 -41.00
N ILE A 126 8.33 2.03 -39.79
CA ILE A 126 9.45 2.76 -39.19
C ILE A 126 10.19 1.90 -38.17
N HIS A 127 11.50 2.11 -38.04
CA HIS A 127 12.28 1.46 -37.00
C HIS A 127 12.26 2.28 -35.70
N ILE A 128 11.61 1.75 -34.66
CA ILE A 128 11.54 2.38 -33.33
C ILE A 128 12.53 1.69 -32.40
N ARG A 129 13.54 2.40 -31.92
CA ARG A 129 14.49 1.92 -30.90
C ARG A 129 13.81 1.85 -29.53
N HIS A 130 13.93 0.74 -28.82
CA HIS A 130 13.32 0.51 -27.51
C HIS A 130 14.12 -0.51 -26.69
N SER A 131 13.81 -0.68 -25.39
CA SER A 131 14.61 -1.47 -24.43
C SER A 131 14.83 -2.96 -24.75
N LEU A 132 14.21 -3.50 -25.81
CA LEU A 132 14.26 -4.92 -26.20
C LEU A 132 14.79 -5.17 -27.62
N ASN A 133 15.26 -4.15 -28.34
CA ASN A 133 15.76 -4.33 -29.71
C ASN A 133 17.27 -4.05 -29.89
N GLY A 134 18.05 -4.32 -28.84
CA GLY A 134 19.52 -4.36 -28.89
C GLY A 134 20.23 -3.03 -28.66
N PHE A 135 19.55 -1.89 -28.81
CA PHE A 135 20.13 -0.56 -28.58
C PHE A 135 19.99 -0.05 -27.14
N GLY A 136 19.27 -0.77 -26.27
CA GLY A 136 18.97 -0.35 -24.91
C GLY A 136 17.93 0.78 -24.83
N GLU A 137 17.65 1.24 -23.61
CA GLU A 137 16.77 2.38 -23.34
C GLU A 137 17.43 3.67 -23.87
N GLN A 138 16.70 4.43 -24.69
CA GLN A 138 17.23 5.66 -25.29
C GLN A 138 17.07 6.82 -24.29
N VAL A 139 18.11 7.62 -24.12
CA VAL A 139 18.09 8.80 -23.25
C VAL A 139 18.24 10.04 -24.11
N ILE A 140 17.25 10.93 -24.07
CA ILE A 140 17.24 12.20 -24.79
C ILE A 140 17.17 13.30 -23.74
N ASP A 141 18.13 14.22 -23.76
CA ASP A 141 18.22 15.34 -22.80
C ASP A 141 18.19 14.89 -21.33
N GLY A 142 18.96 13.84 -21.02
CA GLY A 142 19.01 13.23 -19.68
C GLY A 142 17.74 12.49 -19.26
N LYS A 143 16.70 12.47 -20.11
CA LYS A 143 15.44 11.77 -19.85
C LYS A 143 15.34 10.49 -20.68
N PRO A 144 15.19 9.34 -20.04
CA PRO A 144 14.92 8.09 -20.73
C PRO A 144 13.51 8.09 -21.35
N VAL A 145 13.39 7.54 -22.55
CA VAL A 145 12.14 7.46 -23.33
C VAL A 145 11.78 6.02 -23.66
N ASP A 146 10.49 5.72 -23.81
CA ASP A 146 10.00 4.35 -24.10
C ASP A 146 10.39 3.88 -25.51
N GLY A 147 10.29 4.78 -26.50
CA GLY A 147 10.68 4.52 -27.88
C GLY A 147 11.17 5.77 -28.60
N PHE A 148 12.12 5.60 -29.52
CA PHE A 148 12.63 6.70 -30.35
C PHE A 148 12.86 6.24 -31.79
N CYS A 149 12.34 7.01 -32.74
CA CYS A 149 12.62 6.81 -34.15
C CYS A 149 13.62 7.87 -34.63
N VAL A 150 14.79 7.41 -35.08
CA VAL A 150 15.88 8.31 -35.55
C VAL A 150 15.52 8.95 -36.88
N GLU A 151 14.89 8.21 -37.78
CA GLU A 151 14.55 8.67 -39.13
C GLU A 151 13.59 9.86 -39.11
N THR A 152 12.63 9.83 -38.19
CA THR A 152 11.60 10.87 -38.05
C THR A 152 11.86 11.80 -36.87
N ASN A 153 12.97 11.63 -36.15
CA ASN A 153 13.30 12.35 -34.91
C ASN A 153 12.12 12.42 -33.92
N THR A 154 11.37 11.32 -33.79
CA THR A 154 10.10 11.28 -33.04
C THR A 154 10.24 10.41 -31.80
N ILE A 155 9.77 10.93 -30.66
CA ILE A 155 9.71 10.24 -29.37
C ILE A 155 8.33 9.62 -29.19
N TYR A 156 8.29 8.34 -28.81
CA TYR A 156 7.10 7.59 -28.48
C TYR A 156 7.10 7.30 -26.98
N GLN A 157 6.11 7.83 -26.26
CA GLN A 157 5.92 7.58 -24.83
C GLN A 157 4.59 6.85 -24.61
N TYR A 158 4.62 5.73 -23.92
CA TYR A 158 3.43 4.96 -23.59
C TYR A 158 2.91 5.38 -22.21
N GLN A 159 1.79 6.08 -22.19
CA GLN A 159 1.09 6.44 -20.94
C GLN A 159 -0.08 5.48 -20.73
N ILE A 160 -0.09 4.77 -19.60
CA ILE A 160 -1.30 4.13 -19.10
C ILE A 160 -2.08 5.24 -18.41
N LEU A 161 -3.10 5.79 -19.09
CA LEU A 161 -4.05 6.68 -18.45
C LEU A 161 -4.89 5.83 -17.48
N ILE A 162 -4.45 5.72 -16.22
CA ILE A 162 -5.35 5.32 -15.16
C ILE A 162 -6.17 6.58 -14.85
N ILE A 163 -7.36 6.67 -15.44
CA ILE A 163 -8.40 7.54 -14.93
C ILE A 163 -8.80 6.92 -13.59
N LEU A 164 -8.33 7.52 -12.49
CA LEU A 164 -8.88 7.31 -11.15
C LEU A 164 -10.06 8.27 -10.95
#